data_AF-A0A955FZA0-F1
#
_entry.id   AF-A0A955FZA0-F1
#
_cell.length_a   1.000
_cell.length_b   1.000
_cell.length_c   1.000
_cell.angle_alpha   90.00
_cell.angle_beta   90.00
_cell.angle_gamma   90.00
#
_symmetry.space_group_name_H-M   'P 1'
#
loop_
_entity.id
_entity.type
_entity.pdbx_description
1 polymer ?
#
loop_
_entity_poly.entity_id
_entity_poly.type
_entity_poly.pdbx_seq_one_letter_code
_entity_poly.pdbx_strand_id
1 'polypeptide(L)'
;TATLPSGESPDFAKVLNIWGKEDLASSGLGQGVFSEAILGVVPFGRLTPAQRAELIQFMKDNQVYSVDYKNATRIEHEGKAAYQYQVQIKPDAYIAMLKKFDAMMGLNQLSGLDETRYQLSAPIELQMTVAIDARQLSEVSYIQAGRVETFTGYGANANIQIPTEYITRQELEQQLSKLVQ
;
A
#
# COMPACT_ATOMS: atom_id res chain seq x y z
N THR A 1 12.92 5.75 -27.41
CA THR A 1 14.29 6.23 -27.15
C THR A 1 14.28 7.73 -27.23
N ALA A 2 14.57 8.41 -26.13
CA ALA A 2 14.63 9.88 -26.12
C ALA A 2 16.01 10.29 -26.65
N THR A 3 16.04 11.03 -27.75
CA THR A 3 17.25 11.60 -28.35
C THR A 3 17.37 13.05 -27.92
N LEU A 4 18.56 13.45 -27.47
CA LEU A 4 18.85 14.85 -27.14
C LEU A 4 18.96 15.68 -28.43
N PRO A 5 18.81 17.02 -28.35
CA PRO A 5 19.03 17.92 -29.48
C PRO A 5 20.42 17.80 -30.12
N SER A 6 21.41 17.33 -29.34
CA SER A 6 22.79 17.06 -29.77
C SER A 6 22.98 15.78 -30.58
N GLY A 7 21.95 14.92 -30.69
CA GLY A 7 22.04 13.62 -31.38
C GLY A 7 22.69 12.50 -30.56
N GLU A 8 23.22 12.82 -29.38
CA GLU A 8 23.75 11.84 -28.43
C GLU A 8 22.63 11.24 -27.56
N SER A 9 22.83 10.00 -27.12
CA SER A 9 21.92 9.35 -26.17
C SER A 9 22.29 9.82 -24.75
N PRO A 10 21.33 10.26 -23.91
CA PRO A 10 21.63 10.66 -22.55
C PRO A 10 22.24 9.51 -21.75
N ASP A 11 23.35 9.76 -21.06
CA ASP A 11 24.03 8.77 -20.21
C ASP A 11 23.37 8.69 -18.83
N PHE A 12 22.35 7.83 -18.71
CA PHE A 12 21.67 7.60 -17.45
C PHE A 12 22.46 6.71 -16.47
N ALA A 13 23.67 6.23 -16.80
CA ALA A 13 24.43 5.34 -15.93
C ALA A 13 24.73 5.98 -14.56
N LYS A 14 24.75 7.31 -14.48
CA LYS A 14 24.99 8.07 -13.24
C LYS A 14 23.76 8.21 -12.34
N VAL A 15 22.55 7.90 -12.82
CA VAL A 15 21.30 8.01 -12.05
C VAL A 15 20.56 6.68 -11.92
N LEU A 16 20.89 5.68 -12.76
CA LEU A 16 20.32 4.34 -12.68
C LEU A 16 20.87 3.57 -11.48
N ASN A 17 20.01 2.81 -10.80
CA ASN A 17 20.33 2.00 -9.61
C ASN A 17 20.81 2.77 -8.37
N ILE A 18 20.62 4.09 -8.33
CA ILE A 18 20.90 4.90 -7.14
C ILE A 18 19.59 5.20 -6.40
N TRP A 19 19.60 5.04 -5.08
CA TRP A 19 18.42 5.31 -4.27
C TRP A 19 18.20 6.82 -4.09
N GLY A 20 16.96 7.26 -4.25
CA GLY A 20 16.55 8.62 -3.90
C GLY A 20 16.20 8.72 -2.42
N LYS A 21 16.74 9.71 -1.71
CA LYS A 21 16.31 10.06 -0.36
C LYS A 21 15.44 11.32 -0.39
N GLU A 22 14.23 11.21 0.14
CA GLU A 22 13.37 12.36 0.44
C GLU A 22 13.33 12.62 1.94
N ASP A 23 13.59 13.87 2.34
CA ASP A 23 13.36 14.32 3.72
C ASP A 23 11.89 14.73 3.87
N LEU A 24 11.13 13.88 4.57
CA LEU A 24 9.70 14.04 4.84
C LEU A 24 9.35 15.27 5.71
N ALA A 25 10.36 15.99 6.21
CA ALA A 25 10.19 17.14 7.10
C ALA A 25 9.96 18.48 6.36
N SER A 26 10.18 18.57 5.04
CA SER A 26 10.36 19.86 4.36
C SER A 26 9.55 20.09 3.08
N SER A 27 8.62 19.22 2.68
CA SER A 27 7.82 19.41 1.46
C SER A 27 6.31 19.40 1.73
N GLY A 28 5.76 20.59 1.99
CA GLY A 28 4.34 20.85 1.73
C GLY A 28 4.11 20.75 0.22
N LEU A 29 3.14 19.94 -0.20
CA LEU A 29 2.82 19.57 -1.60
C LEU A 29 3.76 18.50 -2.19
N GLY A 30 3.62 17.26 -1.71
CA GLY A 30 4.32 16.08 -2.23
C GLY A 30 4.00 14.79 -1.49
N GLN A 31 3.43 14.88 -0.27
CA GLN A 31 3.00 13.73 0.53
C GLN A 31 2.00 12.80 -0.16
N GLY A 32 1.28 13.22 -1.20
CA GLY A 32 0.14 12.46 -1.76
C GLY A 32 0.50 11.07 -2.30
N VAL A 33 1.58 10.90 -3.07
CA VAL A 33 1.71 9.66 -3.87
C VAL A 33 2.32 8.49 -3.09
N PHE A 34 3.27 8.74 -2.17
CA PHE A 34 3.90 7.69 -1.38
C PHE A 34 3.27 7.49 0.00
N SER A 35 2.65 8.51 0.62
CA SER A 35 1.93 8.32 1.88
C SER A 35 0.58 7.58 1.69
N GLU A 36 -0.04 7.69 0.51
CA GLU A 36 -1.22 6.90 0.12
C GLU A 36 -0.87 5.46 -0.28
N ALA A 37 0.41 5.16 -0.56
CA ALA A 37 0.86 3.84 -1.00
C ALA A 37 1.20 2.87 0.15
N ILE A 38 1.44 3.36 1.37
CA ILE A 38 1.95 2.53 2.47
C ILE A 38 0.83 1.81 3.24
N LEU A 39 -0.42 2.25 3.13
CA LEU A 39 -1.57 1.59 3.76
C LEU A 39 -2.48 1.03 2.68
N GLY A 40 -2.07 -0.09 2.09
CA GLY A 40 -2.99 -0.93 1.32
C GLY A 40 -4.25 -1.22 2.16
N VAL A 41 -5.36 -1.59 1.50
CA VAL A 41 -6.66 -1.79 2.15
C VAL A 41 -6.69 -2.88 3.22
N VAL A 42 -5.61 -3.66 3.35
CA VAL A 42 -5.41 -4.66 4.40
C VAL A 42 -4.14 -4.31 5.17
N PRO A 43 -4.24 -4.06 6.50
CA PRO A 43 -3.07 -3.72 7.30
C PRO A 43 -2.17 -4.94 7.54
N PHE A 44 -0.86 -4.75 7.35
CA PHE A 44 0.17 -5.76 7.64
C PHE A 44 1.07 -5.28 8.77
N GLY A 45 1.22 -6.10 9.80
CA GLY A 45 2.08 -5.76 10.93
C GLY A 45 2.29 -6.91 11.91
N ARG A 46 3.23 -6.70 12.82
CA ARG A 46 3.54 -7.63 13.91
C ARG A 46 2.73 -7.27 15.15
N LEU A 47 1.56 -7.89 15.27
CA LEU A 47 0.70 -7.75 16.45
C LEU A 47 0.88 -8.96 17.38
N THR A 48 0.79 -8.72 18.68
CA THR A 48 0.62 -9.81 19.65
C THR A 48 -0.72 -10.53 19.41
N PRO A 49 -0.88 -11.80 19.86
CA PRO A 49 -2.15 -12.51 19.71
C PRO A 49 -3.36 -11.76 20.30
N ALA A 50 -3.17 -11.07 21.43
CA ALA A 50 -4.22 -10.27 22.07
C ALA A 50 -4.61 -9.06 21.22
N GLN A 51 -3.62 -8.26 20.77
CA GLN A 51 -3.86 -7.11 19.90
C GLN A 51 -4.54 -7.53 18.58
N ARG A 52 -4.12 -8.65 17.99
CA ARG A 52 -4.74 -9.19 16.78
C ARG A 52 -6.20 -9.57 17.01
N ALA A 53 -6.50 -10.26 18.11
CA ALA A 53 -7.87 -10.63 18.44
C ALA A 53 -8.75 -9.38 18.65
N GLU A 54 -8.23 -8.39 19.36
CA GLU A 54 -8.91 -7.13 19.62
C GLU A 54 -9.17 -6.33 18.33
N LEU A 55 -8.20 -6.26 17.41
CA LEU A 55 -8.38 -5.58 16.12
C LEU A 55 -9.39 -6.33 15.23
N ILE A 56 -9.33 -7.67 15.19
CA ILE A 56 -10.32 -8.48 14.45
C ILE A 56 -11.72 -8.28 15.01
N GLN A 57 -11.86 -8.24 16.33
CA GLN A 57 -13.15 -7.99 16.96
C GLN A 57 -13.67 -6.60 16.62
N PHE A 58 -12.83 -5.57 16.71
CA PHE A 58 -13.16 -4.22 16.29
C PHE A 58 -13.64 -4.17 14.83
N MET A 59 -12.94 -4.86 13.92
CA MET A 59 -13.31 -4.92 12.50
C MET A 59 -14.70 -5.53 12.27
N LYS A 60 -15.04 -6.58 13.03
CA LYS A 60 -16.35 -7.24 12.96
C LYS A 60 -17.46 -6.36 13.53
N ASP A 61 -17.24 -5.80 14.71
CA ASP A 61 -18.25 -5.01 15.43
C ASP A 61 -18.60 -3.73 14.69
N ASN A 62 -17.63 -3.12 14.01
CA ASN A 62 -17.82 -1.88 13.26
C ASN A 62 -18.05 -2.11 11.75
N GLN A 63 -18.18 -3.37 11.32
CA GLN A 63 -18.40 -3.75 9.92
C GLN A 63 -17.42 -3.07 8.95
N VAL A 64 -16.13 -3.05 9.31
CA VAL A 64 -15.08 -2.39 8.53
C VAL A 64 -15.05 -2.95 7.10
N TYR A 65 -15.22 -4.27 6.98
CA TYR A 65 -15.37 -4.97 5.70
C TYR A 65 -16.73 -5.67 5.66
N SER A 66 -17.46 -5.44 4.57
CA SER A 66 -18.65 -6.21 4.20
C SER A 66 -18.31 -7.11 3.03
N VAL A 67 -18.45 -8.43 3.21
CA VAL A 67 -18.03 -9.44 2.23
C VAL A 67 -19.24 -10.18 1.70
N ASP A 68 -19.37 -10.26 0.38
CA ASP A 68 -20.37 -11.10 -0.27
C ASP A 68 -19.88 -12.55 -0.38
N TYR A 69 -20.20 -13.35 0.64
CA TYR A 69 -19.87 -14.77 0.65
C TYR A 69 -20.75 -15.61 -0.27
N LYS A 70 -21.95 -15.13 -0.65
CA LYS A 70 -22.90 -15.92 -1.44
C LYS A 70 -22.49 -15.98 -2.90
N ASN A 71 -21.94 -14.88 -3.42
CA ASN A 71 -21.46 -14.77 -4.79
C ASN A 71 -19.95 -15.00 -4.92
N ALA A 72 -19.32 -15.62 -3.92
CA ALA A 72 -17.91 -15.97 -3.97
C ALA A 72 -17.64 -16.95 -5.13
N THR A 73 -16.70 -16.60 -6.00
CA THR A 73 -16.32 -17.43 -7.15
C THR A 73 -15.06 -18.22 -6.84
N ARG A 74 -15.06 -19.51 -7.17
CA ARG A 74 -13.83 -20.31 -7.14
C ARG A 74 -13.09 -20.08 -8.45
N ILE A 75 -11.84 -19.65 -8.36
CA ILE A 75 -10.99 -19.35 -9.52
C ILE A 75 -9.65 -20.10 -9.41
N GLU A 76 -8.94 -20.17 -10.54
CA GLU A 76 -7.51 -20.46 -10.55
C GLU A 76 -6.75 -19.13 -10.60
N HIS A 77 -5.84 -18.92 -9.67
CA HIS A 77 -5.02 -17.72 -9.58
C HIS A 77 -3.57 -18.16 -9.37
N GLU A 78 -2.68 -17.80 -10.29
CA GLU A 78 -1.27 -18.23 -10.32
C GLU A 78 -1.08 -19.75 -10.22
N GLY A 79 -1.94 -20.53 -10.90
CA GLY A 79 -1.88 -22.00 -10.89
C GLY A 79 -2.38 -22.64 -9.58
N LYS A 80 -2.96 -21.87 -8.67
CA LYS A 80 -3.53 -22.34 -7.40
C LYS A 80 -5.02 -22.05 -7.33
N ALA A 81 -5.76 -22.91 -6.62
CA ALA A 81 -7.18 -22.68 -6.39
C ALA A 81 -7.39 -21.58 -5.33
N ALA A 82 -8.23 -20.61 -5.66
CA ALA A 82 -8.56 -19.48 -4.80
C ALA A 82 -10.07 -19.21 -4.79
N TYR A 83 -10.55 -18.49 -3.77
CA TYR A 83 -11.86 -17.86 -3.78
C TYR A 83 -11.70 -16.36 -3.99
N GLN A 84 -12.54 -15.82 -4.85
CA GLN A 84 -12.62 -14.40 -5.11
C GLN A 84 -13.94 -13.87 -4.54
N TYR A 85 -13.82 -12.82 -3.72
CA TYR A 85 -14.93 -12.22 -2.98
C TYR A 85 -15.11 -10.76 -3.39
N GLN A 86 -16.36 -10.33 -3.54
CA GLN A 86 -16.69 -8.92 -3.58
C GLN A 86 -16.68 -8.38 -2.15
N VAL A 87 -15.93 -7.30 -1.92
CA VAL A 87 -15.74 -6.69 -0.61
C VAL A 87 -16.04 -5.20 -0.70
N GLN A 88 -16.76 -4.68 0.29
CA GLN A 88 -17.00 -3.25 0.48
C GLN A 88 -16.36 -2.80 1.79
N ILE A 89 -15.65 -1.67 1.75
CA ILE A 89 -15.04 -1.06 2.94
C ILE A 89 -15.85 0.15 3.35
N LYS A 90 -16.15 0.24 4.65
CA LYS A 90 -16.82 1.41 5.25
C LYS A 90 -15.74 2.45 5.67
N PRO A 91 -15.64 3.62 5.02
CA PRO A 91 -14.47 4.50 5.17
C PRO A 91 -14.21 5.01 6.59
N ASP A 92 -15.24 5.47 7.30
CA ASP A 92 -15.14 5.94 8.68
C ASP A 92 -14.63 4.83 9.63
N ALA A 93 -15.22 3.64 9.56
CA ALA A 93 -14.82 2.50 10.38
C ALA A 93 -13.42 2.00 10.02
N TYR A 94 -13.06 2.05 8.74
CA TYR A 94 -11.72 1.70 8.26
C TYR A 94 -10.64 2.64 8.79
N ILE A 95 -10.89 3.96 8.76
CA ILE A 95 -9.96 4.95 9.32
C ILE A 95 -9.81 4.73 10.84
N ALA A 96 -10.90 4.50 11.56
CA ALA A 96 -10.85 4.19 12.99
C ALA A 96 -10.04 2.90 13.27
N MET A 97 -10.19 1.88 12.42
CA MET A 97 -9.40 0.64 12.48
C MET A 97 -7.92 0.91 12.26
N LEU A 98 -7.57 1.72 11.24
CA LEU A 98 -6.18 2.08 10.96
C LEU A 98 -5.54 2.88 12.10
N LYS A 99 -6.26 3.82 12.71
CA LYS A 99 -5.77 4.55 13.90
C LYS A 99 -5.47 3.61 15.06
N LYS A 100 -6.35 2.62 15.27
CA LYS A 100 -6.17 1.60 16.31
C LYS A 100 -4.96 0.72 16.03
N PHE A 101 -4.79 0.30 14.77
CA PHE A 101 -3.63 -0.47 14.33
C PHE A 101 -2.32 0.31 14.46
N ASP A 102 -2.30 1.58 14.03
CA ASP A 102 -1.17 2.50 14.11
C ASP A 102 -0.71 2.72 15.57
N ALA A 103 -1.66 2.86 16.50
CA ALA A 103 -1.38 2.92 17.94
C ALA A 103 -0.80 1.60 18.49
N MET A 104 -1.34 0.44 18.06
CA MET A 104 -0.81 -0.87 18.47
C MET A 104 0.62 -1.14 17.99
N MET A 105 0.98 -0.56 16.84
CA MET A 105 2.33 -0.61 16.26
C MET A 105 3.27 0.45 16.86
N GLY A 106 2.77 1.36 17.71
CA GLY A 106 3.55 2.42 18.35
C GLY A 106 3.95 3.57 17.41
N LEU A 107 3.27 3.72 16.27
CA LEU A 107 3.61 4.71 15.24
C LEU A 107 2.94 6.07 15.49
N ASN A 108 1.67 6.07 15.91
CA ASN A 108 0.86 7.25 16.23
C ASN A 108 0.77 8.32 15.11
N GLN A 109 1.04 7.94 13.86
CA GLN A 109 1.05 8.83 12.70
C GLN A 109 -0.37 9.27 12.32
N LEU A 110 -1.40 8.49 12.66
CA LEU A 110 -2.79 8.76 12.28
C LEU A 110 -3.59 9.46 13.39
N SER A 111 -2.95 9.87 14.48
CA SER A 111 -3.61 10.49 15.64
C SER A 111 -4.39 11.77 15.30
N GLY A 112 -3.91 12.55 14.33
CA GLY A 112 -4.56 13.78 13.86
C GLY A 112 -5.69 13.59 12.84
N LEU A 113 -5.91 12.37 12.34
CA LEU A 113 -6.96 12.08 11.36
C LEU A 113 -8.30 11.90 12.08
N ASP A 114 -9.33 12.63 11.64
CA ASP A 114 -10.68 12.58 12.19
C ASP A 114 -11.60 11.74 11.29
N GLU A 115 -11.96 10.56 11.78
CA GLU A 115 -12.82 9.59 11.09
C GLU A 115 -14.23 10.11 10.84
N THR A 116 -14.73 11.06 11.63
CA THR A 116 -16.12 11.53 11.53
C THR A 116 -16.40 12.26 10.22
N ARG A 117 -15.35 12.80 9.59
CA ARG A 117 -15.41 13.47 8.29
C ARG A 117 -15.80 12.54 7.14
N TYR A 118 -15.73 11.22 7.36
CA TYR A 118 -15.95 10.20 6.34
C TYR A 118 -17.24 9.39 6.56
N GLN A 119 -18.08 9.78 7.53
CA GLN A 119 -19.32 9.05 7.86
C GLN A 119 -20.32 8.98 6.69
N LEU A 120 -20.30 9.98 5.80
CA LEU A 120 -21.17 10.05 4.62
C LEU A 120 -20.47 9.59 3.34
N SER A 121 -19.23 9.10 3.44
CA SER A 121 -18.50 8.60 2.27
C SER A 121 -19.11 7.29 1.79
N ALA A 122 -19.21 7.14 0.47
CA ALA A 122 -19.66 5.90 -0.14
C ALA A 122 -18.69 4.75 0.20
N PRO A 123 -19.18 3.50 0.34
CA PRO A 123 -18.31 2.35 0.51
C PRO A 123 -17.32 2.20 -0.64
N ILE A 124 -16.10 1.80 -0.32
CA ILE A 124 -15.07 1.50 -1.33
C ILE A 124 -15.25 0.05 -1.77
N GLU A 125 -15.49 -0.18 -3.05
CA GLU A 125 -15.71 -1.50 -3.60
C GLU A 125 -14.42 -2.12 -4.16
N LEU A 126 -14.17 -3.35 -3.75
CA LEU A 126 -12.95 -4.09 -4.04
C LEU A 126 -13.28 -5.55 -4.35
N GLN A 127 -12.35 -6.21 -5.00
CA GLN A 127 -12.36 -7.65 -5.14
C GLN A 127 -11.14 -8.23 -4.44
N MET A 128 -11.36 -9.18 -3.53
CA MET A 128 -10.29 -9.82 -2.77
C MET A 128 -10.18 -11.29 -3.15
N THR A 129 -8.98 -11.73 -3.50
CA THR A 129 -8.69 -13.13 -3.82
C THR A 129 -7.96 -13.77 -2.64
N VAL A 130 -8.47 -14.90 -2.16
CA VAL A 130 -7.92 -15.65 -1.02
C VAL A 130 -7.59 -17.08 -1.46
N ALA A 131 -6.33 -17.47 -1.32
CA ALA A 131 -5.86 -18.81 -1.63
C ALA A 131 -6.50 -19.86 -0.68
N ILE A 132 -7.02 -20.96 -1.23
CA ILE A 132 -7.78 -21.97 -0.46
C ILE A 132 -6.88 -22.73 0.51
N ASP A 133 -5.68 -23.10 0.06
CA ASP A 133 -4.71 -23.90 0.80
C ASP A 133 -4.07 -23.12 1.95
N ALA A 134 -3.56 -21.93 1.65
CA ALA A 134 -2.85 -21.09 2.60
C ALA A 134 -3.80 -20.25 3.48
N ARG A 135 -5.07 -20.06 3.05
CA ARG A 135 -6.03 -19.13 3.67
C ARG A 135 -5.46 -17.71 3.80
N GLN A 136 -4.69 -17.30 2.79
CA GLN A 136 -4.01 -16.02 2.73
C GLN A 136 -4.58 -15.20 1.58
N LEU A 137 -4.65 -13.89 1.78
CA LEU A 137 -4.98 -12.94 0.73
C LEU A 137 -3.88 -13.00 -0.33
N SER A 138 -4.22 -13.28 -1.58
CA SER A 138 -3.25 -13.28 -2.68
C SER A 138 -3.35 -12.00 -3.51
N GLU A 139 -4.53 -11.39 -3.60
CA GLU A 139 -4.74 -10.21 -4.43
C GLU A 139 -5.86 -9.31 -3.88
N VAL A 140 -5.70 -8.00 -4.08
CA VAL A 140 -6.76 -7.00 -4.01
C VAL A 140 -6.83 -6.28 -5.35
N SER A 141 -8.01 -6.26 -5.96
CA SER A 141 -8.31 -5.49 -7.15
C SER A 141 -9.25 -4.32 -6.82
N TYR A 142 -8.81 -3.11 -7.16
CA TYR A 142 -9.55 -1.86 -6.98
C TYR A 142 -10.32 -1.58 -8.26
N ILE A 143 -11.54 -2.12 -8.35
CA ILE A 143 -12.35 -2.19 -9.58
C ILE A 143 -12.48 -0.82 -10.27
N GLN A 144 -12.66 0.25 -9.49
CA GLN A 144 -12.86 1.61 -10.00
C GLN A 144 -11.55 2.31 -10.41
N ALA A 145 -10.43 1.94 -9.80
CA ALA A 145 -9.14 2.60 -10.00
C ALA A 145 -8.22 1.86 -10.98
N GLY A 146 -8.56 0.63 -11.36
CA GLY A 146 -7.71 -0.22 -12.21
C GLY A 146 -6.38 -0.61 -11.54
N ARG A 147 -6.26 -0.44 -10.22
CA ARG A 147 -5.11 -0.84 -9.42
C ARG A 147 -5.29 -2.28 -8.96
N VAL A 148 -4.21 -3.05 -9.00
CA VAL A 148 -4.15 -4.41 -8.45
C VAL A 148 -2.95 -4.51 -7.53
N GLU A 149 -3.15 -5.11 -6.36
CA GLU A 149 -2.10 -5.42 -5.39
C GLU A 149 -2.03 -6.93 -5.21
N THR A 150 -0.85 -7.49 -5.44
CA THR A 150 -0.59 -8.92 -5.23
C THR A 150 0.26 -9.11 -3.98
N PHE A 151 -0.09 -10.11 -3.17
CA PHE A 151 0.56 -10.40 -1.89
C PHE A 151 1.18 -11.79 -1.93
N THR A 152 2.49 -11.85 -1.70
CA THR A 152 3.27 -13.09 -1.66
C THR A 152 4.27 -13.05 -0.51
N GLY A 153 4.95 -14.17 -0.25
CA GLY A 153 6.05 -14.20 0.73
C GLY A 153 5.61 -13.96 2.18
N TYR A 154 4.38 -14.37 2.55
CA TYR A 154 3.87 -14.24 3.91
C TYR A 154 4.82 -14.85 4.94
N GLY A 155 5.28 -14.02 5.89
CA GLY A 155 6.21 -14.45 6.94
C GLY A 155 7.66 -14.63 6.48
N ALA A 156 7.99 -14.28 5.23
CA ALA A 156 9.37 -14.23 4.79
C ALA A 156 10.13 -13.14 5.55
N ASN A 157 11.30 -13.49 6.07
CA ASN A 157 12.22 -12.50 6.61
C ASN A 157 12.98 -11.88 5.44
N ALA A 158 12.52 -10.71 4.97
CA ALA A 158 13.31 -9.93 4.04
C ALA A 158 14.54 -9.38 4.79
N ASN A 159 15.73 -9.70 4.30
CA ASN A 159 16.94 -9.01 4.75
C ASN A 159 16.96 -7.62 4.09
N ILE A 160 16.36 -6.64 4.76
CA ILE A 160 16.31 -5.27 4.26
C ILE A 160 17.69 -4.66 4.47
N GLN A 161 18.48 -4.59 3.41
CA GLN A 161 19.71 -3.80 3.39
C GLN A 161 19.32 -2.36 3.08
N ILE A 162 19.46 -1.47 4.08
CA ILE A 162 19.28 -0.04 3.85
C ILE A 162 20.38 0.39 2.88
N PRO A 163 20.04 0.99 1.74
CA PRO A 163 21.03 1.50 0.80
C PRO A 163 21.92 2.52 1.50
N THR A 164 23.23 2.30 1.48
CA THR A 164 24.22 3.24 2.02
C THR A 164 24.56 4.35 1.02
N GLU A 165 24.29 4.11 -0.26
CA GLU A 165 24.45 5.07 -1.34
C GLU A 165 23.08 5.58 -1.74
N TYR A 166 22.86 6.87 -1.55
CA TYR A 166 21.66 7.57 -1.98
C TYR A 166 22.03 8.96 -2.49
N ILE A 167 21.19 9.49 -3.37
CA ILE A 167 21.20 10.90 -3.77
C ILE A 167 19.92 11.55 -3.28
N THR A 168 20.02 12.80 -2.87
CA THR A 168 18.85 13.63 -2.56
C THR A 168 18.08 13.94 -3.84
N ARG A 169 16.81 14.31 -3.70
CA ARG A 169 16.00 14.81 -4.82
C ARG A 169 16.68 15.98 -5.55
N GLN A 170 17.30 16.89 -4.81
CA GLN A 170 18.00 18.04 -5.38
C GLN A 170 19.22 17.59 -6.23
N GLU A 171 19.97 16.60 -5.75
CA GLU A 171 21.09 16.03 -6.51
C GLU A 171 20.61 15.27 -7.75
N LEU A 172 19.49 14.55 -7.66
CA LEU A 172 18.86 13.91 -8.82
C LEU A 172 18.44 14.94 -9.88
N GLU A 173 17.77 16.03 -9.49
CA GLU A 173 17.37 17.11 -10.39
C GLU A 173 18.60 17.79 -11.04
N GLN A 174 19.69 17.99 -10.29
CA GLN A 174 20.96 18.49 -10.83
C GLN A 174 21.63 17.52 -11.80
N GLN A 175 21.53 16.21 -11.56
CA GLN A 175 22.11 15.21 -12.46
C GLN A 175 21.28 15.05 -13.73
N LEU A 176 19.95 15.04 -13.63
CA LEU A 176 19.05 15.00 -14.78
C LEU A 176 19.17 16.24 -15.66
N SER A 177 19.28 17.44 -15.08
CA SER A 177 19.47 18.67 -15.87
C SER A 177 20.79 18.69 -16.66
N LYS A 178 21.84 18.03 -16.15
CA LYS A 178 23.12 17.85 -16.87
C LYS A 178 23.04 16.85 -18.02
N LEU A 179 22.03 15.98 -18.04
CA LEU A 179 21.81 14.98 -19.09
C LEU A 179 20.95 15.50 -20.24
N VAL A 180 20.26 16.65 -20.07
CA VAL A 180 19.36 17.24 -21.06
C VAL A 180 20.01 18.40 -21.84
N GLN A 181 21.17 18.87 -21.40
CA GLN A 181 22.02 19.84 -22.11
C GLN A 181 22.94 19.13 -23.11
#